data_AF-A0A531MDM1-F1
#
_entry.id   AF-A0A531MDM1-F1
#
_cell.length_a   1.000
_cell.length_b   1.000
_cell.length_c   1.000
_cell.angle_alpha   90.00
_cell.angle_beta   90.00
_cell.angle_gamma   90.00
#
_symmetry.space_group_name_H-M   'P 1'
#
loop_
_entity.id
_entity.type
_entity.pdbx_description
1 polymer ?
#
loop_
_entity_poly.entity_id
_entity_poly.type
_entity_poly.pdbx_seq_one_letter_code
_entity_poly.pdbx_strand_id
1 'polypeptide(L)'
;ANPHESIRGWERAIDAQQRIVSEVEAVLDAGGAGNIAFVGHGGVGTLLLLSLSGSRISRDADQPAGGGNYFAYDFGANRLIHGWRPIDRPEQSLNP
;
A
#
# COMPACT_ATOMS: atom_id res chain seq x y z
N ALA A 1 -11.04 -12.62 3.80
CA ALA A 1 -10.81 -11.94 5.09
C ALA A 1 -12.15 -11.45 5.64
N ASN A 2 -12.23 -11.11 6.94
CA ASN A 2 -13.44 -10.56 7.58
C ASN A 2 -13.21 -9.08 7.94
N PRO A 3 -13.28 -8.15 6.96
CA PRO A 3 -12.79 -6.78 7.16
C PRO A 3 -13.62 -5.94 8.14
N HIS A 4 -14.87 -6.35 8.41
CA HIS A 4 -15.78 -5.66 9.32
C HIS A 4 -15.78 -6.23 10.73
N GLU A 5 -15.02 -7.31 10.99
CA GLU A 5 -14.94 -7.92 12.30
C GLU A 5 -13.72 -7.38 13.07
N SER A 6 -13.93 -7.03 14.33
CA SER A 6 -12.83 -6.77 15.27
C SER A 6 -12.41 -8.09 15.91
N ILE A 7 -11.17 -8.49 15.72
CA ILE A 7 -10.62 -9.69 16.34
C ILE A 7 -9.93 -9.27 17.64
N ARG A 8 -10.42 -9.75 18.78
CA ARG A 8 -9.81 -9.49 20.11
C ARG A 8 -9.64 -7.99 20.43
N GLY A 9 -10.58 -7.15 19.98
CA GLY A 9 -10.55 -5.70 20.21
C GLY A 9 -9.58 -4.95 19.29
N TRP A 10 -9.01 -5.59 18.27
CA TRP A 10 -8.21 -4.92 17.26
C TRP A 10 -9.07 -3.99 16.40
N GLU A 11 -8.45 -2.94 15.87
CA GLU A 11 -9.06 -2.11 14.82
C GLU A 11 -9.56 -3.00 13.68
N ARG A 12 -10.76 -2.72 13.17
CA ARG A 12 -11.31 -3.47 12.02
C ARG A 12 -10.47 -3.13 10.80
N ALA A 13 -10.26 -4.10 9.90
CA ALA A 13 -9.45 -3.86 8.71
C ALA A 13 -10.03 -2.77 7.81
N ILE A 14 -11.37 -2.62 7.78
CA ILE A 14 -12.02 -1.52 7.06
C ILE A 14 -11.69 -0.14 7.64
N ASP A 15 -11.62 -0.01 8.97
CA ASP A 15 -11.29 1.26 9.63
C ASP A 15 -9.81 1.60 9.41
N ALA A 16 -8.94 0.60 9.54
CA ALA A 16 -7.52 0.75 9.26
C ALA A 16 -7.26 1.13 7.80
N GLN A 17 -8.03 0.60 6.84
CA GLN A 17 -7.95 0.95 5.42
C GLN A 17 -8.39 2.39 5.19
N GLN A 18 -9.53 2.80 5.75
CA GLN A 18 -10.02 4.18 5.65
C GLN A 18 -8.99 5.17 6.21
N ARG A 19 -8.44 4.88 7.39
CA ARG A 19 -7.43 5.71 8.03
C ARG A 19 -6.19 5.87 7.15
N ILE A 20 -5.58 4.78 6.66
CA ILE A 20 -4.37 4.90 5.84
C ILE A 20 -4.62 5.62 4.51
N VAL A 21 -5.80 5.44 3.91
CA VAL A 21 -6.17 6.17 2.69
C VAL A 21 -6.26 7.67 2.96
N SER A 22 -6.99 8.07 4.00
CA SER A 22 -7.15 9.49 4.36
C SER A 22 -5.82 10.17 4.71
N GLU A 23 -4.91 9.48 5.40
CA GLU A 23 -3.58 10.03 5.71
C GLU A 23 -2.72 10.24 4.43
N VAL A 24 -2.80 9.33 3.47
CA VAL A 24 -2.11 9.47 2.18
C VAL A 24 -2.70 10.61 1.37
N GLU A 25 -4.02 10.69 1.28
CA GLU A 25 -4.73 11.79 0.60
C GLU A 25 -4.35 13.15 1.20
N ALA A 26 -4.33 13.28 2.54
CA ALA A 26 -3.94 14.51 3.21
C ALA A 26 -2.50 14.96 2.88
N VAL A 27 -1.55 14.02 2.76
CA VAL A 27 -0.17 14.34 2.35
C VAL A 27 -0.10 14.76 0.89
N LEU A 28 -0.87 14.13 0.00
CA LEU A 28 -0.94 14.50 -1.41
C LEU A 28 -1.56 15.90 -1.58
N ASP A 29 -2.60 16.21 -0.82
CA ASP A 29 -3.31 17.49 -0.83
C ASP A 29 -2.46 18.64 -0.26
N ALA A 30 -1.61 18.36 0.73
CA ALA A 30 -0.65 19.34 1.27
C ALA A 30 0.38 19.81 0.21
N GLY A 31 0.56 19.02 -0.85
CA GLY A 31 1.39 19.36 -1.99
C GLY A 31 2.88 19.11 -1.79
N GLY A 32 3.60 19.04 -2.91
CA GLY A 32 5.04 18.80 -2.96
C GLY A 32 5.47 18.53 -4.41
N ALA A 33 6.70 18.87 -4.76
CA ALA A 33 7.24 18.57 -6.08
C ALA A 33 7.93 17.20 -6.08
N GLY A 34 7.64 16.38 -7.09
CA GLY A 34 8.34 15.12 -7.35
C GLY A 34 7.69 13.88 -6.73
N ASN A 35 8.46 12.79 -6.69
CA ASN A 35 7.99 11.49 -6.19
C ASN A 35 8.03 11.46 -4.65
N ILE A 36 6.95 10.98 -4.03
CA ILE A 36 6.81 10.86 -2.57
C ILE A 36 6.97 9.39 -2.17
N ALA A 37 7.73 9.16 -1.09
CA ALA A 37 7.85 7.84 -0.47
C ALA A 37 7.15 7.83 0.89
N PHE A 38 6.14 6.98 1.04
CA PHE A 38 5.52 6.68 2.32
C PHE A 38 6.21 5.47 2.96
N VAL A 39 6.75 5.64 4.17
CA VAL A 39 7.47 4.57 4.89
C VAL A 39 6.66 4.16 6.11
N GLY A 40 6.37 2.86 6.24
CA GLY A 40 5.50 2.37 7.30
C GLY A 40 5.43 0.84 7.40
N HIS A 41 4.25 0.34 7.76
CA HIS A 41 4.04 -1.08 8.08
C HIS A 41 3.30 -1.82 6.96
N GLY A 42 3.67 -3.08 6.72
CA GLY A 42 3.08 -3.89 5.65
C GLY A 42 1.59 -4.17 5.77
N GLY A 43 1.04 -4.24 6.98
CA GLY A 43 -0.39 -4.48 7.18
C GLY A 43 -1.23 -3.34 6.57
N VAL A 44 -1.02 -2.10 7.04
CA VAL A 44 -1.69 -0.92 6.48
C VAL A 44 -1.24 -0.61 5.05
N GLY A 45 0.01 -0.91 4.69
CA GLY A 45 0.48 -0.82 3.31
C GLY A 45 -0.28 -1.75 2.35
N THR A 46 -0.64 -2.95 2.81
CA THR A 46 -1.44 -3.90 2.02
C THR A 46 -2.88 -3.41 1.86
N LEU A 47 -3.46 -2.83 2.92
CA LEU A 47 -4.79 -2.21 2.86
C LEU A 47 -4.82 -1.04 1.86
N LEU A 48 -3.77 -0.21 1.86
CA LEU A 48 -3.61 0.88 0.90
C LEU A 48 -3.48 0.34 -0.54
N LEU A 49 -2.61 -0.65 -0.77
CA LEU A 49 -2.44 -1.30 -2.08
C LEU A 49 -3.78 -1.85 -2.62
N LEU A 50 -4.54 -2.54 -1.77
CA LEU A 50 -5.84 -3.10 -2.16
C LEU A 50 -6.87 -2.00 -2.47
N SER A 51 -6.88 -0.92 -1.68
CA SER A 51 -7.74 0.24 -1.94
C SER A 51 -7.45 0.88 -3.30
N LEU A 52 -6.17 1.20 -3.56
CA LEU A 52 -5.72 1.82 -4.80
C LEU A 52 -5.91 0.93 -6.04
N SER A 53 -5.94 -0.39 -5.86
CA SER A 53 -6.20 -1.35 -6.94
C SER A 53 -7.68 -1.75 -7.09
N GLY A 54 -8.59 -1.16 -6.31
CA GLY A 54 -10.01 -1.50 -6.33
C GLY A 54 -10.32 -2.94 -5.89
N SER A 55 -9.40 -3.56 -5.14
CA SER A 55 -9.48 -4.96 -4.71
C SER A 55 -10.09 -5.08 -3.32
N ARG A 56 -10.76 -6.21 -3.06
CA ARG A 56 -11.32 -6.51 -1.73
C ARG A 56 -10.18 -6.72 -0.72
N ILE A 57 -10.41 -6.36 0.54
CA ILE A 57 -9.48 -6.67 1.63
C ILE A 57 -9.24 -8.19 1.70
N SER A 58 -8.01 -8.61 1.43
CA SER A 58 -7.54 -9.99 1.52
C SER A 58 -6.10 -10.04 2.01
N ARG A 59 -5.71 -11.15 2.64
CA ARG A 59 -4.32 -11.41 3.05
C ARG A 59 -3.45 -11.95 1.92
N ASP A 60 -4.04 -12.31 0.77
CA ASP A 60 -3.31 -12.82 -0.39
C ASP A 60 -2.35 -11.76 -0.99
N ALA A 61 -2.59 -10.49 -0.68
CA ALA A 61 -1.78 -9.36 -1.10
C ALA A 61 -0.78 -8.89 -0.01
N ASP A 62 -0.68 -9.61 1.12
CA ASP A 62 0.25 -9.26 2.18
C ASP A 62 1.67 -9.12 1.64
N GLN A 63 2.42 -8.15 2.15
CA GLN A 63 3.82 -8.01 1.79
C GLN A 63 4.60 -9.32 2.04
N PRO A 64 5.62 -9.63 1.22
CA PRO A 64 6.53 -10.73 1.50
C PRO A 64 7.19 -10.61 2.88
N ALA A 65 7.57 -11.76 3.45
CA ALA A 65 8.29 -11.81 4.71
C ALA A 65 9.66 -11.11 4.63
N GLY A 66 10.13 -10.58 5.76
CA GLY A 66 11.42 -9.88 5.88
C GLY A 66 11.33 -8.36 5.91
N GLY A 67 10.16 -7.78 5.58
CA GLY A 67 10.00 -6.32 5.49
C GLY A 67 10.81 -5.74 4.32
N GLY A 68 10.95 -4.41 4.29
CA GLY A 68 11.74 -3.74 3.24
C GLY A 68 11.17 -3.92 1.83
N ASN A 69 9.84 -3.99 1.68
CA ASN A 69 9.18 -4.04 0.39
C ASN A 69 8.49 -2.69 0.09
N TYR A 70 8.31 -2.39 -1.19
CA TYR A 70 7.56 -1.23 -1.67
C TYR A 70 6.66 -1.61 -2.85
N PHE A 71 5.57 -0.87 -3.04
CA PHE A 71 4.81 -0.85 -4.28
C PHE A 71 4.83 0.59 -4.81
N ALA A 72 4.53 0.76 -6.10
CA ALA A 72 4.53 2.09 -6.72
C ALA A 72 3.19 2.36 -7.41
N TYR A 73 2.63 3.53 -7.16
CA TYR A 73 1.35 3.98 -7.72
C TYR A 73 1.52 5.36 -8.35
N ASP A 74 0.97 5.52 -9.56
CA ASP A 74 0.90 6.80 -10.24
C ASP A 74 -0.48 7.42 -9.98
N PHE A 75 -0.53 8.45 -9.13
CA PHE A 75 -1.76 9.16 -8.81
C PHE A 75 -2.26 10.05 -9.95
N GLY A 76 -1.37 10.53 -10.83
CA GLY A 76 -1.77 11.32 -12.00
C GLY A 76 -2.44 10.45 -13.07
N ALA A 77 -1.91 9.24 -13.29
CA ALA A 77 -2.49 8.26 -14.20
C ALA A 77 -3.54 7.33 -13.53
N ASN A 78 -3.76 7.48 -12.23
CA ASN A 78 -4.59 6.61 -11.39
C ASN A 78 -4.34 5.11 -11.65
N ARG A 79 -3.08 4.68 -11.55
CA ARG A 79 -2.66 3.32 -11.91
C ARG A 79 -1.55 2.78 -11.02
N LEU A 80 -1.69 1.52 -10.60
CA LEU A 80 -0.61 0.76 -9.98
C LEU A 80 0.50 0.47 -11.01
N ILE A 81 1.72 0.93 -10.73
CA ILE A 81 2.90 0.67 -11.57
C ILE A 81 3.38 -0.77 -11.33
N HIS A 82 3.52 -1.17 -10.07
CA HIS A 82 3.81 -2.54 -9.66
C HIS A 82 3.38 -2.79 -8.21
N GLY A 83 3.10 -4.05 -7.87
CA GLY A 83 2.83 -4.49 -6.49
C GLY A 83 4.11 -4.58 -5.63
N TRP A 84 4.04 -5.29 -4.51
CA TRP A 84 5.17 -5.44 -3.59
C TRP A 84 6.44 -5.98 -4.26
N ARG A 85 7.56 -5.28 -4.04
CA ARG A 85 8.90 -5.68 -4.43
C ARG A 85 9.90 -5.33 -3.34
N PRO A 86 10.97 -6.12 -3.14
CA PRO A 86 12.05 -5.77 -2.23
C PRO A 86 12.72 -4.45 -2.65
N ILE A 87 13.01 -3.58 -1.69
CA ILE A 87 13.66 -2.27 -1.92
C ILE A 87 15.16 -2.42 -2.22
N ASP A 88 15.78 -3.49 -1.71
CA ASP A 88 17.21 -3.76 -1.78
C ASP A 88 17.62 -4.57 -3.01
N ARG A 89 16.66 -4.98 -3.85
CA ARG A 89 16.92 -5.63 -5.13
C ARG A 89 16.42 -4.73 -6.26
N PRO A 90 17.26 -3.84 -6.81
CA PRO A 90 16.87 -3.10 -8.00
C PRO A 90 16.49 -4.08 -9.11
N GLU A 91 15.49 -3.72 -9.92
CA GLU A 91 15.10 -4.52 -11.09
C GLU A 91 16.36 -4.87 -11.88
N GLN A 92 16.58 -6.15 -12.14
CA GLN A 92 17.48 -6.53 -13.22
C GLN A 92 16.88 -5.93 -14.49
N SER A 93 17.52 -4.91 -15.05
CA SER A 93 17.24 -4.50 -16.42
C SER A 93 17.45 -5.74 -17.27
N LEU A 94 16.37 -6.35 -17.75
CA LEU A 94 16.44 -7.25 -18.90
C LEU A 94 16.90 -6.36 -20.06
N ASN A 95 18.22 -6.30 -20.26
CA ASN A 95 18.78 -5.74 -21.48
C ASN A 95 18.27 -6.61 -22.65
N PRO A 96 17.80 -5.99 -23.75
CA PRO A 96 17.39 -6.72 -24.94
C PRO A 96 18.53 -7.53 -25.58
#